data_AF-A0A9N9EE68-F1
#
_entry.id   AF-A0A9N9EE68-F1
#
_cell.length_a   1.000
_cell.length_b   1.000
_cell.length_c   1.000
_cell.angle_alpha   90.00
_cell.angle_beta   90.00
_cell.angle_gamma   90.00
#
_symmetry.space_group_name_H-M   'P 1'
#
loop_
_entity.id
_entity.type
_entity.pdbx_description
1 polymer ?
#
loop_
_entity_poly.entity_id
_entity_poly.type
_entity_poly.pdbx_seq_one_letter_code
_entity_poly.pdbx_strand_id
1 'polypeptide(L)'
;MDQGILYSLKAQYRKILCFEKIAAYEKLTDQESELPKISIYDAILYINHAWDIVTKETIQQSWMRSGILPPSFSLREFSAFNEEEVEVIDLRENESQKLEHELDQLIQQLPITDILSAHEFISIDDNIEQENEALDSIEALITFIKQSEWGVDANFYYNLVKLQGICYP
;
A
#
# COMPACT_ATOMS: atom_id res chain seq x y z
N MET A 1 -15.43 4.13 -6.95
CA MET A 1 -14.90 5.46 -7.31
C MET A 1 -13.92 5.83 -6.22
N ASP A 2 -12.67 5.35 -6.33
CA ASP A 2 -11.51 5.68 -5.48
C ASP A 2 -10.19 5.51 -6.29
N GLN A 3 -10.24 5.69 -7.62
CA GLN A 3 -9.36 4.98 -8.55
C GLN A 3 -7.90 5.47 -8.64
N GLY A 4 -7.53 6.61 -8.05
CA GLY A 4 -6.17 7.14 -8.19
C GLY A 4 -5.30 6.91 -6.95
N ILE A 5 -5.71 7.48 -5.81
CA ILE A 5 -4.97 7.37 -4.54
C ILE A 5 -4.94 5.92 -4.07
N LEU A 6 -6.11 5.27 -4.00
CA LEU A 6 -6.20 3.89 -3.51
C LEU A 6 -5.45 2.94 -4.44
N TYR A 7 -5.54 3.14 -5.76
CA TYR A 7 -4.79 2.36 -6.74
C TYR A 7 -3.28 2.51 -6.56
N SER A 8 -2.80 3.75 -6.42
CA SER A 8 -1.38 4.02 -6.20
C SER A 8 -0.89 3.39 -4.89
N LEU A 9 -1.64 3.56 -3.80
CA LEU A 9 -1.34 2.94 -2.51
C LEU A 9 -1.26 1.40 -2.63
N LYS A 10 -2.27 0.79 -3.25
CA LYS A 10 -2.35 -0.65 -3.52
C LYS A 10 -1.15 -1.16 -4.32
N ALA A 11 -0.73 -0.43 -5.35
CA ALA A 11 0.38 -0.78 -6.22
C ALA A 11 1.73 -0.64 -5.50
N GLN A 12 1.94 0.45 -4.74
CA GLN A 12 3.16 0.65 -3.95
C GLN A 12 3.31 -0.42 -2.85
N TYR A 13 2.21 -0.72 -2.14
CA TYR A 13 2.20 -1.81 -1.14
C TYR A 13 2.62 -3.15 -1.76
N ARG A 14 2.03 -3.50 -2.91
CA ARG A 14 2.33 -4.74 -3.64
C ARG A 14 3.76 -4.81 -4.14
N LYS A 15 4.32 -3.68 -4.57
CA LYS A 15 5.72 -3.58 -4.96
C LYS A 15 6.65 -3.87 -3.78
N ILE A 16 6.42 -3.25 -2.63
CA ILE A 16 7.18 -3.52 -1.39
C ILE A 16 7.08 -5.00 -1.02
N LEU A 17 5.87 -5.54 -1.06
CA LEU A 17 5.60 -6.95 -0.78
C LEU A 17 6.41 -7.90 -1.68
N CYS A 18 6.44 -7.65 -3.00
CA CYS A 18 7.23 -8.46 -3.93
C CYS A 18 8.73 -8.36 -3.63
N PHE A 19 9.26 -7.16 -3.37
CA PHE A 19 10.67 -6.99 -2.99
C PHE A 19 11.04 -7.79 -1.74
N GLU A 20 10.25 -7.68 -0.68
CA GLU A 20 10.50 -8.38 0.58
C GLU A 20 10.43 -9.90 0.39
N LYS A 21 9.52 -10.38 -0.45
CA LYS A 21 9.42 -11.81 -0.78
C LYS A 21 10.61 -12.31 -1.59
N ILE A 22 11.03 -11.59 -2.63
CA ILE A 22 12.22 -11.94 -3.41
C ILE A 22 13.44 -12.00 -2.49
N ALA A 23 13.65 -10.98 -1.66
CA ALA A 23 14.76 -10.94 -0.71
C ALA A 23 14.70 -12.08 0.33
N ALA A 24 13.49 -12.52 0.72
CA ALA A 24 13.33 -13.68 1.58
C ALA A 24 13.71 -14.99 0.87
N TYR A 25 13.31 -15.17 -0.39
CA TYR A 25 13.69 -16.31 -1.20
C TYR A 25 15.21 -16.42 -1.41
N GLU A 26 15.89 -15.30 -1.66
CA GLU A 26 17.35 -15.27 -1.81
C GLU A 26 18.12 -15.68 -0.53
N LYS A 27 17.50 -15.49 0.63
CA LYS A 27 18.08 -15.81 1.95
C LYS A 27 17.78 -17.24 2.40
N LEU A 28 16.91 -17.97 1.72
CA LEU A 28 16.65 -19.38 2.02
C LEU A 28 17.91 -20.18 1.71
N THR A 29 18.49 -20.80 2.74
CA THR A 29 19.48 -21.86 2.58
C THR A 29 18.76 -23.20 2.54
N ASP A 30 19.30 -24.17 1.78
CA ASP A 30 18.73 -25.49 1.46
C ASP A 30 18.27 -26.37 2.66
N GLN A 31 18.46 -25.93 3.90
CA GLN A 31 17.95 -26.59 5.09
C GLN A 31 16.59 -26.03 5.48
N GLU A 32 15.50 -26.67 5.01
CA GLU A 32 14.11 -26.62 5.53
C GLU A 32 13.69 -25.29 6.21
N SER A 33 14.09 -24.15 5.66
CA SER A 33 13.70 -22.86 6.19
C SER A 33 12.35 -22.53 5.56
N GLU A 34 11.30 -22.52 6.39
CA GLU A 34 10.02 -22.01 5.94
C GLU A 34 10.18 -20.53 5.57
N LEU A 35 9.56 -20.13 4.47
CA LEU A 35 9.49 -18.71 4.09
C LEU A 35 8.90 -17.91 5.25
N PRO A 36 9.50 -16.77 5.61
CA PRO A 36 8.92 -15.85 6.57
C PRO A 36 7.47 -15.51 6.17
N LYS A 37 6.54 -15.84 7.07
CA LYS A 37 5.15 -15.41 6.95
C LYS A 37 5.10 -13.91 7.20
N ILE A 38 4.18 -13.23 6.50
CA ILE A 38 3.95 -11.81 6.72
C ILE A 38 3.01 -11.69 7.91
N SER A 39 3.46 -11.00 8.95
CA SER A 39 2.61 -10.67 10.08
C SER A 39 1.72 -9.46 9.75
N ILE A 40 0.65 -9.26 10.53
CA ILE A 40 -0.18 -8.05 10.41
C ILE A 40 0.66 -6.79 10.70
N TYR A 41 1.67 -6.89 11.57
CA TYR A 41 2.57 -5.78 11.86
C TYR A 41 3.39 -5.39 10.62
N ASP A 42 3.93 -6.37 9.91
CA ASP A 42 4.66 -6.14 8.66
C ASP A 42 3.74 -5.48 7.62
N ALA A 43 2.50 -5.99 7.49
CA ALA A 43 1.52 -5.42 6.57
C ALA A 43 1.20 -3.95 6.89
N ILE A 44 1.03 -3.58 8.17
CA ILE A 44 0.82 -2.20 8.61
C ILE A 44 2.02 -1.32 8.26
N LEU A 45 3.24 -1.80 8.51
CA LEU A 45 4.47 -1.08 8.16
C LEU A 45 4.59 -0.86 6.65
N TYR A 46 4.28 -1.89 5.85
CA TYR A 46 4.30 -1.78 4.39
C TYR A 46 3.25 -0.81 3.87
N ILE A 47 2.05 -0.77 4.47
CA ILE A 47 1.02 0.23 4.14
C ILE A 47 1.53 1.64 4.47
N ASN A 48 2.15 1.82 5.63
CA ASN A 48 2.71 3.12 6.01
C ASN A 48 3.79 3.58 5.02
N HIS A 49 4.73 2.69 4.67
CA HIS A 49 5.76 3.00 3.67
C HIS A 49 5.16 3.26 2.29
N ALA A 50 4.15 2.49 1.88
CA ALA A 50 3.46 2.71 0.62
C ALA A 50 2.77 4.07 0.59
N TRP A 51 2.16 4.50 1.70
CA TRP A 51 1.55 5.81 1.84
C TRP A 51 2.56 6.95 1.72
N ASP A 52 3.73 6.82 2.36
CA ASP A 52 4.81 7.82 2.26
C ASP A 52 5.34 7.99 0.83
N ILE A 53 5.20 6.96 -0.01
CA ILE A 53 5.58 7.01 -1.44
C ILE A 53 4.48 7.69 -2.29
N VAL A 54 3.21 7.66 -1.85
CA VAL A 54 2.11 8.31 -2.58
C VAL A 54 2.35 9.82 -2.56
N THR A 55 2.66 10.38 -3.73
CA THR A 55 3.03 11.79 -3.85
C THR A 55 1.81 12.70 -3.73
N LYS A 56 2.03 13.95 -3.28
CA LYS A 56 1.02 15.02 -3.33
C LYS A 56 0.44 15.19 -4.74
N GLU A 57 1.28 15.01 -5.76
CA GLU A 57 0.86 15.01 -7.15
C GLU A 57 -0.15 13.89 -7.43
N THR A 58 0.14 12.64 -7.02
CA THR A 58 -0.81 11.51 -7.16
C THR A 58 -2.16 11.83 -6.52
N ILE A 59 -2.16 12.44 -5.33
CA ILE A 59 -3.38 12.85 -4.61
C ILE A 59 -4.16 13.90 -5.40
N GLN A 60 -3.48 14.98 -5.82
CA GLN A 60 -4.11 16.05 -6.58
C GLN A 60 -4.69 15.54 -7.90
N GLN A 61 -3.92 14.73 -8.64
CA GLN A 61 -4.36 14.16 -9.92
C GLN A 61 -5.60 13.29 -9.73
N SER A 62 -5.66 12.53 -8.65
CA SER A 62 -6.83 11.72 -8.31
C SER A 62 -8.07 12.58 -8.05
N TRP A 63 -7.91 13.71 -7.35
CA TRP A 63 -9.00 14.66 -7.12
C TRP A 63 -9.42 15.41 -8.39
N MET A 64 -8.49 15.68 -9.31
CA MET A 64 -8.84 16.25 -10.62
C MET A 64 -9.62 15.24 -11.48
N ARG A 65 -9.19 13.98 -11.53
CA ARG A 65 -9.87 12.91 -12.29
C ARG A 65 -11.27 12.60 -11.76
N SER A 66 -11.48 12.70 -10.45
CA SER A 66 -12.81 12.54 -9.86
C SER A 66 -13.72 13.76 -10.07
N GLY A 67 -13.19 14.86 -10.63
CA GLY A 67 -13.91 16.11 -10.83
C GLY A 67 -14.13 16.91 -9.54
N ILE A 68 -13.47 16.52 -8.44
CA ILE A 68 -13.51 17.25 -7.17
C ILE A 68 -12.74 18.57 -7.30
N LEU A 69 -11.58 18.54 -7.95
CA LEU A 69 -10.82 19.75 -8.29
C LEU A 69 -11.17 20.24 -9.70
N PRO A 70 -11.30 21.56 -9.92
CA PRO A 70 -11.53 22.11 -11.24
C PRO A 70 -10.30 21.91 -12.15
N PRO A 71 -10.47 21.75 -13.48
CA PRO A 71 -9.35 21.53 -14.41
C PRO A 71 -8.31 22.66 -14.47
N SER A 72 -8.66 23.86 -13.97
CA SER A 72 -7.77 25.02 -13.88
C SER A 72 -6.92 25.06 -12.60
N PHE A 73 -7.14 24.13 -11.66
CA PHE A 73 -6.46 24.10 -10.38
C PHE A 73 -4.99 23.69 -10.57
N SER A 74 -4.07 24.63 -10.35
CA SER A 74 -2.65 24.40 -10.64
C SER A 74 -1.92 23.73 -9.47
N LEU A 75 -0.86 22.95 -9.77
CA LEU A 75 0.05 22.40 -8.74
C LEU A 75 0.65 23.49 -7.85
N ARG A 76 0.79 24.72 -8.35
CA ARG A 76 1.25 25.88 -7.58
C ARG A 76 0.22 26.36 -6.55
N GLU A 77 -1.06 26.26 -6.86
CA GLU A 77 -2.15 26.58 -5.91
C GLU A 77 -2.31 25.47 -4.85
N PHE A 78 -1.97 24.23 -5.19
CA PHE A 78 -1.94 23.11 -4.23
C PHE A 78 -0.70 23.17 -3.32
N SER A 79 0.47 23.46 -3.89
CA SER A 79 1.73 23.58 -3.14
C SER A 79 1.80 24.83 -2.27
N ALA A 80 1.03 25.88 -2.59
CA ALA A 80 0.91 27.07 -1.73
C ALA A 80 0.38 26.76 -0.31
N PHE A 81 -0.16 25.57 -0.07
CA PHE A 81 -0.56 25.12 1.26
C PHE A 81 0.56 24.50 2.10
N ASN A 82 1.79 24.29 1.57
CA ASN A 82 2.96 23.84 2.35
C ASN A 82 4.30 24.21 1.67
N GLU A 83 5.22 24.80 2.43
CA GLU A 83 6.59 25.16 2.03
C GLU A 83 7.41 23.93 1.60
N GLU A 84 7.67 23.80 0.29
CA GLU A 84 8.97 23.52 -0.35
C GLU A 84 8.71 23.32 -1.85
N GLU A 85 9.34 24.15 -2.69
CA GLU A 85 9.23 24.11 -4.16
C GLU A 85 9.92 22.85 -4.70
N VAL A 86 9.15 21.78 -4.92
CA VAL A 86 9.61 20.64 -5.72
C VAL A 86 9.29 20.91 -7.18
N GLU A 87 10.32 20.84 -8.03
CA GLU A 87 10.25 21.04 -9.47
C GLU A 87 9.30 20.00 -10.10
N VAL A 88 8.19 20.48 -10.66
CA VAL A 88 7.10 19.65 -11.18
C VAL A 88 7.44 19.17 -12.60
N ILE A 89 7.77 17.89 -12.74
CA ILE A 89 7.89 17.22 -14.05
C ILE A 89 6.57 16.48 -14.31
N ASP A 90 5.93 16.87 -15.41
CA ASP A 90 4.62 16.39 -15.81
C ASP A 90 4.68 14.94 -16.37
N LEU A 91 4.36 13.94 -15.53
CA LEU A 91 4.48 12.50 -15.82
C LEU A 91 3.13 11.73 -15.90
N ARG A 92 2.02 12.46 -16.07
CA ARG A 92 0.64 12.15 -16.58
C ARG A 92 0.10 10.71 -16.59
N GLU A 93 0.76 9.81 -17.33
CA GLU A 93 0.38 8.40 -17.56
C GLU A 93 1.58 7.46 -17.37
N ASN A 94 2.79 8.04 -17.43
CA ASN A 94 4.03 7.30 -17.29
C ASN A 94 4.19 6.77 -15.88
N GLU A 95 3.73 7.45 -14.82
CA GLU A 95 3.98 6.96 -13.45
C GLU A 95 3.20 5.71 -13.10
N SER A 96 1.90 5.65 -13.41
CA SER A 96 1.09 4.44 -13.16
C SER A 96 1.54 3.28 -14.05
N GLN A 97 1.80 3.53 -15.34
CA GLN A 97 2.31 2.52 -16.26
C GLN A 97 3.72 2.05 -15.88
N LYS A 98 4.59 2.96 -15.43
CA LYS A 98 5.92 2.64 -14.93
C LYS A 98 5.83 1.81 -13.64
N LEU A 99 4.92 2.16 -12.74
CA LEU A 99 4.71 1.41 -11.50
C LEU A 99 4.21 0.00 -11.79
N GLU A 100 3.24 -0.16 -12.67
CA GLU A 100 2.77 -1.48 -13.13
C GLU A 100 3.88 -2.27 -13.82
N HIS A 101 4.65 -1.63 -14.70
CA HIS A 101 5.77 -2.28 -15.39
C HIS A 101 6.86 -2.75 -14.41
N GLU A 102 7.23 -1.90 -13.44
CA GLU A 102 8.18 -2.27 -12.39
C GLU A 102 7.63 -3.41 -11.53
N LEU A 103 6.32 -3.42 -11.24
CA LEU A 103 5.68 -4.48 -10.49
C LEU A 103 5.66 -5.81 -11.28
N ASP A 104 5.36 -5.78 -12.58
CA ASP A 104 5.45 -6.96 -13.45
C ASP A 104 6.85 -7.57 -13.45
N GLN A 105 7.89 -6.73 -13.51
CA GLN A 105 9.28 -7.20 -13.45
C GLN A 105 9.62 -7.90 -12.12
N LEU A 106 9.07 -7.44 -10.99
CA LEU A 106 9.26 -8.07 -9.69
C LEU A 106 8.47 -9.37 -9.58
N ILE A 107 7.22 -9.36 -10.04
CA ILE A 107 6.36 -10.53 -10.03
C ILE A 107 7.02 -11.68 -10.82
N GLN A 108 7.64 -11.39 -11.97
CA GLN A 108 8.35 -12.39 -12.78
C GLN A 108 9.59 -13.00 -12.09
N GLN A 109 10.14 -12.34 -11.07
CA GLN A 109 11.27 -12.87 -10.29
C GLN A 109 10.84 -13.83 -9.19
N LEU A 110 9.55 -13.89 -8.85
CA LEU A 110 9.05 -14.80 -7.84
C LEU A 110 9.05 -16.25 -8.39
N PRO A 111 9.48 -17.25 -7.60
CA PRO A 111 9.50 -18.65 -8.03
C PRO A 111 8.08 -19.28 -7.95
N ILE A 112 7.11 -18.68 -8.63
CA ILE A 112 5.69 -19.06 -8.63
C ILE A 112 5.26 -19.31 -10.08
N THR A 113 4.43 -20.32 -10.31
CA THR A 113 4.10 -20.80 -11.67
C THR A 113 2.85 -20.14 -12.26
N ASP A 114 1.87 -19.83 -11.43
CA ASP A 114 0.62 -19.17 -11.83
C ASP A 114 0.71 -17.68 -11.48
N ILE A 115 1.24 -16.90 -12.42
CA ILE A 115 1.64 -15.52 -12.21
C ILE A 115 0.53 -14.59 -12.69
N LEU A 116 0.07 -13.70 -11.80
CA LEU A 116 -0.86 -12.62 -12.14
C LEU A 116 -0.10 -11.47 -12.83
N SER A 117 -0.74 -10.77 -13.77
CA SER A 117 -0.25 -9.46 -14.20
C SER A 117 -0.29 -8.44 -13.04
N ALA A 118 0.51 -7.37 -13.12
CA ALA A 118 0.48 -6.28 -12.15
C ALA A 118 -0.94 -5.75 -11.93
N HIS A 119 -1.70 -5.55 -13.02
CA HIS A 119 -3.08 -5.07 -12.95
C HIS A 119 -4.01 -6.06 -12.22
N GLU A 120 -3.94 -7.36 -12.55
CA GLU A 120 -4.74 -8.39 -11.86
C GLU A 120 -4.35 -8.52 -10.39
N PHE A 121 -3.06 -8.40 -10.09
CA PHE A 121 -2.58 -8.45 -8.72
C PHE A 121 -3.10 -7.25 -7.91
N ILE A 122 -3.04 -6.04 -8.48
CA ILE A 122 -3.53 -4.79 -7.87
C ILE A 122 -5.04 -4.85 -7.58
N SER A 123 -5.81 -5.52 -8.43
CA SER A 123 -7.28 -5.59 -8.33
C SER A 123 -7.79 -6.86 -7.63
N ILE A 124 -6.90 -7.72 -7.11
CA ILE A 124 -7.30 -9.01 -6.51
C ILE A 124 -8.32 -8.87 -5.38
N ASP A 125 -8.30 -7.75 -4.66
CA ASP A 125 -9.18 -7.48 -3.52
C ASP A 125 -10.49 -6.78 -3.91
N ASP A 126 -10.68 -6.39 -5.17
CA ASP A 126 -11.86 -5.66 -5.62
C ASP A 126 -13.15 -6.50 -5.55
N ASN A 127 -13.03 -7.82 -5.52
CA ASN A 127 -14.14 -8.78 -5.45
C ASN A 127 -14.34 -9.39 -4.05
N ILE A 128 -13.65 -8.90 -3.03
CA ILE A 128 -13.90 -9.35 -1.66
C ILE A 128 -15.27 -8.80 -1.23
N GLU A 129 -16.23 -9.70 -1.00
CA GLU A 129 -17.52 -9.33 -0.43
C GLU A 129 -17.27 -8.64 0.91
N GLN A 130 -17.61 -7.35 1.02
CA GLN A 130 -17.49 -6.61 2.26
C GLN A 130 -18.46 -7.23 3.28
N GLU A 131 -17.95 -8.02 4.23
CA GLU A 131 -18.67 -8.26 5.47
C GLU A 131 -18.82 -6.89 6.17
N ASN A 132 -20.06 -6.40 6.20
CA ASN A 132 -20.45 -5.00 6.46
C ASN A 132 -20.18 -4.47 7.89
N GLU A 133 -19.31 -5.10 8.68
CA GLU A 133 -18.90 -4.51 9.96
C GLU A 133 -17.68 -3.63 9.72
N ALA A 134 -17.94 -2.36 9.38
CA ALA A 134 -16.91 -1.34 9.36
C ALA A 134 -16.20 -1.31 10.72
N LEU A 135 -14.93 -1.70 10.73
CA LEU A 135 -14.06 -1.57 11.90
C LEU A 135 -13.67 -0.08 12.01
N ASP A 136 -14.53 0.69 12.67
CA ASP A 136 -14.46 2.15 12.79
C ASP A 136 -13.46 2.64 13.85
N SER A 137 -12.84 1.72 14.57
CA SER A 137 -11.88 2.02 15.63
C SER A 137 -10.77 0.98 15.70
N ILE A 138 -9.63 1.40 16.25
CA ILE A 138 -8.51 0.49 16.57
C ILE A 138 -8.95 -0.58 17.57
N GLU A 139 -9.88 -0.27 18.47
CA GLU A 139 -10.45 -1.22 19.44
C GLU A 139 -11.32 -2.28 18.74
N ALA A 140 -12.14 -1.88 17.76
CA ALA A 140 -12.89 -2.80 16.92
C ALA A 140 -11.94 -3.70 16.13
N LEU A 141 -10.88 -3.14 15.55
CA LEU A 141 -9.85 -3.91 14.83
C LEU A 141 -9.11 -4.91 15.74
N ILE A 142 -8.70 -4.48 16.93
CA ILE A 142 -8.08 -5.38 17.93
C ILE A 142 -9.04 -6.51 18.31
N THR A 143 -10.33 -6.20 18.47
CA THR A 143 -11.35 -7.18 18.84
C THR A 143 -11.58 -8.19 17.71
N PHE A 144 -11.68 -7.71 16.48
CA PHE A 144 -11.78 -8.53 15.27
C PHE A 144 -10.55 -9.44 15.11
N ILE A 145 -9.34 -8.91 15.28
CA ILE A 145 -8.09 -9.68 15.21
C ILE A 145 -8.00 -10.75 16.33
N LYS A 146 -8.56 -10.48 17.51
CA LYS A 146 -8.65 -11.47 18.60
C LYS A 146 -9.64 -12.58 18.32
N GLN A 147 -10.73 -12.27 17.63
CA GLN A 147 -11.80 -13.22 17.31
C GLN A 147 -11.46 -14.07 16.09
N SER A 148 -10.74 -13.50 15.14
CA SER A 148 -10.20 -14.22 14.00
C SER A 148 -8.97 -15.02 14.48
N GLU A 149 -8.93 -16.33 14.22
CA GLU A 149 -7.86 -17.24 14.68
C GLU A 149 -6.51 -17.01 13.96
N TRP A 150 -6.11 -15.76 13.75
CA TRP A 150 -4.97 -15.36 12.92
C TRP A 150 -3.59 -15.53 13.60
N GLY A 151 -3.55 -16.17 14.78
CA GLY A 151 -2.29 -16.54 15.44
C GLY A 151 -1.42 -15.34 15.84
N VAL A 152 -2.05 -14.26 16.31
CA VAL A 152 -1.35 -12.99 16.57
C VAL A 152 -0.89 -12.91 18.03
N ASP A 153 0.39 -12.62 18.26
CA ASP A 153 1.00 -12.64 19.59
C ASP A 153 0.66 -11.41 20.47
N ALA A 154 0.98 -11.47 21.77
CA ALA A 154 0.70 -10.39 22.72
C ALA A 154 1.48 -9.08 22.42
N ASN A 155 2.65 -9.16 21.78
CA ASN A 155 3.47 -8.00 21.44
C ASN A 155 2.85 -7.21 20.28
N PHE A 156 2.15 -7.88 19.36
CA PHE A 156 1.41 -7.22 18.30
C PHE A 156 0.39 -6.22 18.86
N TYR A 157 -0.43 -6.63 19.84
CA TYR A 157 -1.43 -5.75 20.44
C TYR A 157 -0.79 -4.55 21.14
N TYR A 158 0.35 -4.77 21.80
CA TYR A 158 1.11 -3.70 22.44
C TYR A 158 1.67 -2.69 21.43
N ASN A 159 2.17 -3.16 20.29
CA ASN A 159 2.66 -2.30 19.21
C ASN A 159 1.51 -1.53 18.54
N LEU A 160 0.34 -2.15 18.39
CA LEU A 160 -0.83 -1.52 17.80
C LEU A 160 -1.40 -0.41 18.68
N VAL A 161 -1.39 -0.60 20.01
CA VAL A 161 -1.72 0.44 20.99
C VAL A 161 -0.66 1.55 21.02
N LYS A 162 0.62 1.22 20.80
CA LYS A 162 1.68 2.24 20.67
C LYS A 162 1.49 3.14 19.45
N LEU A 163 0.98 2.62 18.33
CA LEU A 163 0.67 3.44 17.17
C LEU A 163 -0.39 4.52 17.47
N GLN A 164 -1.33 4.29 18.40
CA GLN A 164 -2.25 5.35 18.88
C GLN A 164 -1.54 6.49 19.61
N GLY A 165 -0.38 6.21 20.23
CA GLY A 165 0.44 7.21 20.92
C GLY A 165 1.37 8.00 20.00
N ILE A 166 1.47 7.62 18.72
CA ILE A 166 2.27 8.30 17.69
C ILE A 166 1.31 9.11 16.80
N CYS A 167 0.46 9.93 17.40
CA CYS A 167 -0.01 11.14 16.72
C CYS A 167 1.05 12.22 16.97
N TYR A 168 1.82 12.55 15.94
CA TYR A 168 2.78 13.68 15.95
C TYR A 168 2.02 15.03 16.06
N PRO A 169 2.70 16.11 16.49
CA PRO A 169 2.11 17.39 16.94
C PRO A 169 1.43 18.20 15.83
#